data_AF-A0A2N2IMA5-F1
#
_entry.id   AF-A0A2N2IMA5-F1
#
_cell.length_a   1.000
_cell.length_b   1.000
_cell.length_c   1.000
_cell.angle_alpha   90.00
_cell.angle_beta   90.00
_cell.angle_gamma   90.00
#
_symmetry.space_group_name_H-M   'P 1'
#
loop_
_entity.id
_entity.type
_entity.pdbx_description
1 polymer ?
#
loop_
_entity_poly.entity_id
_entity_poly.type
_entity_poly.pdbx_seq_one_letter_code
_entity_poly.pdbx_strand_id
1 'polypeptide(L)'
;MKRLRGETKGQGLTEYIIIVALIAIAAIGVVTLFGDDIRRLFGGAANALSGDTNVTPTTMGAERHHTDTKTLKTFGQMNVGAGG
;
A
#
# COMPACT_ATOMS: atom_id res chain seq x y z
N MET A 1 38.25 -7.27 -47.50
CA MET A 1 37.95 -7.09 -46.05
C MET A 1 36.45 -7.22 -45.85
N LYS A 2 36.01 -8.34 -45.26
CA LYS A 2 34.61 -8.75 -45.14
C LYS A 2 33.94 -7.96 -44.00
N ARG A 3 32.89 -7.21 -44.32
CA ARG A 3 32.19 -6.33 -43.37
C ARG A 3 31.44 -7.17 -42.34
N LEU A 4 31.88 -7.11 -41.08
CA LEU A 4 31.10 -7.54 -39.92
C LEU A 4 30.19 -6.39 -39.52
N ARG A 5 28.95 -6.37 -39.98
CA ARG A 5 27.86 -5.60 -39.37
C ARG A 5 26.54 -6.12 -39.90
N GLY A 6 26.08 -7.21 -39.30
CA GLY A 6 24.67 -7.57 -39.29
C GLY A 6 24.00 -6.70 -38.24
N GLU A 7 23.18 -5.75 -38.68
CA GLU A 7 22.41 -4.87 -37.82
C GLU A 7 21.30 -5.68 -37.16
N THR A 8 21.43 -5.92 -35.85
CA THR A 8 20.49 -6.73 -35.07
C THR A 8 19.25 -5.93 -34.71
N LYS A 9 18.38 -5.74 -35.69
CA LYS A 9 17.15 -4.95 -35.62
C LYS A 9 16.06 -5.50 -34.67
N GLY A 10 16.35 -6.57 -33.92
CA GLY A 10 15.47 -7.16 -32.91
C GLY A 10 16.17 -7.64 -31.63
N GLN A 11 17.48 -7.45 -31.49
CA GLN A 11 18.23 -7.89 -30.30
C GLN A 11 17.87 -7.06 -29.07
N GLY A 12 17.71 -5.74 -29.22
CA GLY A 12 17.35 -4.86 -28.10
C GLY A 12 15.89 -4.99 -27.64
N LEU A 13 14.96 -5.38 -28.52
CA LEU A 13 13.53 -5.44 -28.20
C LEU A 13 13.23 -6.67 -27.32
N THR A 14 13.81 -7.82 -27.66
CA THR A 14 13.62 -9.05 -26.87
C THR A 14 14.31 -8.95 -25.51
N GLU A 15 15.53 -8.41 -25.46
CA GLU A 15 16.25 -8.19 -24.19
C GLU A 15 15.48 -7.25 -23.26
N TYR A 16 14.97 -6.13 -23.80
CA TYR A 16 14.13 -5.21 -23.04
C TYR A 16 12.86 -5.90 -22.52
N ILE A 17 12.16 -6.68 -23.34
CA ILE A 17 10.97 -7.42 -22.92
C ILE A 17 11.29 -8.38 -21.76
N ILE A 18 12.41 -9.10 -21.84
CA ILE A 18 12.82 -10.03 -20.78
C ILE A 18 13.08 -9.27 -19.48
N ILE A 19 13.85 -8.17 -19.51
CA ILE A 19 14.13 -7.37 -18.31
C ILE A 19 12.83 -6.79 -17.71
N VAL A 20 11.93 -6.28 -18.54
CA VAL A 20 10.63 -5.75 -18.09
C VAL A 20 9.79 -6.86 -17.46
N ALA A 21 9.76 -8.06 -18.04
CA ALA A 21 9.04 -9.20 -17.48
C ALA A 21 9.57 -9.58 -16.10
N LEU A 22 10.90 -9.58 -15.91
CA LEU A 22 11.52 -9.86 -14.60
C LEU A 22 11.16 -8.80 -13.56
N ILE A 23 11.20 -7.51 -13.92
CA ILE A 23 10.80 -6.41 -13.03
C ILE A 23 9.31 -6.51 -12.67
N ALA A 24 8.44 -6.85 -13.63
CA ALA A 24 7.02 -6.99 -13.40
C ALA A 24 6.70 -8.09 -12.38
N ILE A 25 7.35 -9.27 -12.50
CA ILE A 25 7.20 -10.36 -11.53
C ILE A 25 7.66 -9.93 -10.14
N ALA A 26 8.82 -9.28 -10.04
CA ALA A 26 9.33 -8.77 -8.77
C ALA A 26 8.38 -7.73 -8.15
N ALA A 27 7.83 -6.82 -8.97
CA ALA A 27 6.89 -5.80 -8.53
C ALA A 27 5.58 -6.39 -8.01
N ILE A 28 5.04 -7.43 -8.66
CA ILE A 28 3.87 -8.17 -8.14
C ILE A 28 4.19 -8.72 -6.73
N GLY A 29 5.35 -9.35 -6.55
CA GLY A 29 5.79 -9.84 -5.24
C GLY A 29 5.87 -8.74 -4.17
N VAL A 30 6.51 -7.62 -4.46
CA VAL A 30 6.64 -6.50 -3.52
C VAL A 30 5.27 -5.88 -3.19
N VAL A 31 4.44 -5.61 -4.20
CA VAL A 31 3.14 -4.96 -4.01
C VAL A 31 2.16 -5.87 -3.27
N THR A 32 2.22 -7.18 -3.50
CA THR A 32 1.38 -8.15 -2.77
C THR A 32 1.82 -8.30 -1.31
N LEU A 33 3.13 -8.35 -1.05
CA LEU A 33 3.65 -8.53 0.32
C LEU A 33 3.54 -7.26 1.17
N PHE A 34 3.79 -6.08 0.58
CA PHE A 34 3.89 -4.83 1.33
C PHE A 34 2.76 -3.84 1.03
N GLY A 35 1.90 -4.10 0.04
CA GLY A 35 0.86 -3.17 -0.39
C GLY A 35 -0.16 -2.88 0.70
N ASP A 36 -0.54 -3.89 1.48
CA ASP A 36 -1.53 -3.73 2.55
C ASP A 36 -0.98 -2.90 3.71
N ASP A 37 0.27 -3.12 4.11
CA ASP A 37 0.91 -2.33 5.17
C ASP A 37 1.13 -0.88 4.75
N ILE A 38 1.59 -0.65 3.51
CA ILE A 38 1.70 0.71 2.96
C ILE A 38 0.32 1.38 2.97
N ARG A 39 -0.73 0.72 2.48
CA ARG A 39 -2.10 1.27 2.47
C ARG A 39 -2.60 1.60 3.88
N ARG A 40 -2.31 0.76 4.88
CA ARG A 40 -2.68 1.02 6.28
C ARG A 40 -1.98 2.25 6.83
N LEU A 41 -0.68 2.42 6.56
CA LEU A 41 0.08 3.60 6.98
C LEU A 41 -0.46 4.88 6.34
N PHE A 42 -0.73 4.85 5.03
CA PHE A 42 -1.33 5.98 4.32
C PHE A 42 -2.75 6.30 4.82
N GLY A 43 -3.58 5.28 5.09
CA GLY A 43 -4.89 5.47 5.68
C GLY A 43 -4.82 6.12 7.05
N GLY A 44 -3.90 5.67 7.91
CA GLY A 44 -3.65 6.30 9.21
C GLY A 44 -3.21 7.76 9.11
N ALA A 45 -2.29 8.07 8.19
CA ALA A 45 -1.82 9.42 7.95
C ALA A 45 -2.93 10.34 7.40
N ALA A 46 -3.75 9.85 6.46
CA ALA A 46 -4.88 10.60 5.91
C ALA A 46 -5.95 10.89 6.98
N ASN A 47 -6.25 9.91 7.85
CA ASN A 47 -7.21 10.08 8.93
C ASN A 47 -6.72 11.08 9.98
N ALA A 48 -5.45 10.99 10.37
CA ALA A 48 -4.82 11.96 11.27
C ALA A 48 -4.86 13.38 10.69
N LEU A 49 -4.61 13.54 9.39
CA LEU A 49 -4.74 14.83 8.70
C LEU A 49 -6.18 15.34 8.64
N SER A 50 -7.16 14.44 8.46
CA SER A 50 -8.58 14.78 8.42
C SER A 50 -9.20 15.05 9.80
N GLY A 51 -8.47 14.80 10.89
CA GLY A 51 -8.98 14.93 12.25
C GLY A 51 -10.01 13.87 12.65
N ASP A 52 -10.24 12.86 11.80
CA ASP A 52 -11.16 11.76 12.08
C ASP A 52 -10.43 10.62 12.79
N THR A 53 -10.96 10.20 13.93
CA THR A 53 -10.37 9.15 14.78
C THR A 53 -11.00 7.78 14.61
N ASN A 54 -12.04 7.68 13.77
CA ASN A 54 -12.68 6.42 13.46
C ASN A 54 -12.08 5.80 12.20
N VAL A 55 -10.86 5.28 12.32
CA VAL A 55 -10.30 4.39 11.30
C VAL A 55 -11.06 3.07 11.37
N THR A 56 -12.12 2.92 10.57
CA THR A 56 -12.55 1.58 10.17
C THR A 56 -11.68 1.23 8.97
N PRO A 57 -10.64 0.39 9.13
CA PRO A 57 -9.89 -0.06 7.99
C PRO A 57 -10.87 -0.86 7.15
N THR A 58 -11.30 -0.31 6.01
CA THR A 58 -12.08 -1.03 5.00
C THR A 58 -11.15 -2.05 4.34
N THR A 59 -10.72 -3.04 5.13
CA THR A 59 -10.23 -4.30 4.62
C THR A 59 -11.47 -5.01 4.12
N MET A 60 -11.68 -4.95 2.81
CA MET A 60 -12.53 -5.95 2.16
C MET A 60 -11.85 -7.31 2.37
N GLY A 61 -12.06 -7.96 3.52
CA GLY A 61 -11.61 -9.33 3.76
C GLY A 61 -10.89 -9.68 5.05
N ALA A 62 -10.75 -8.81 6.06
CA ALA A 62 -10.19 -9.22 7.36
C ALA A 62 -11.21 -9.01 8.49
N GLU A 63 -11.52 -10.10 9.17
CA GLU A 63 -12.56 -10.22 10.18
C GLU A 63 -12.46 -9.15 11.27
N ARG A 64 -13.63 -8.66 11.66
CA ARG A 64 -13.84 -7.67 12.72
C ARG A 64 -13.45 -8.26 14.08
N HIS A 65 -12.16 -8.30 14.38
CA HIS A 65 -11.73 -8.46 15.76
C HIS A 65 -11.83 -7.10 16.46
N HIS A 66 -12.69 -7.10 17.46
CA HIS A 66 -13.08 -6.04 18.36
C HIS A 66 -11.85 -5.41 19.04
N THR A 67 -11.16 -4.50 18.36
CA THR A 67 -10.22 -3.62 19.03
C THR A 67 -11.07 -2.57 19.72
N ASP A 68 -11.15 -2.65 21.04
CA ASP A 68 -11.66 -1.63 21.94
C ASP A 68 -10.79 -0.37 21.76
N THR A 69 -11.00 0.34 20.65
CA THR A 69 -10.23 1.52 20.28
C THR A 69 -10.68 2.64 21.20
N LYS A 70 -9.87 2.91 22.21
CA LYS A 70 -9.96 4.13 23.03
C LYS A 70 -9.62 5.32 22.13
N THR A 71 -10.60 5.76 21.34
CA THR A 71 -10.49 6.92 20.45
C THR A 71 -10.79 8.19 21.22
N LEU A 72 -10.56 9.35 20.59
CA LEU A 72 -10.87 10.66 21.16
C LEU A 72 -12.36 10.82 21.55
N LYS A 73 -13.26 9.97 21.01
CA LYS A 73 -14.66 9.89 21.43
C LYS A 73 -14.82 9.39 22.88
N THR A 74 -13.98 8.45 23.32
CA THR A 74 -13.98 7.94 24.70
C THR A 74 -13.46 9.00 25.69
N PHE A 75 -12.51 9.83 25.28
CA PHE A 75 -12.02 10.95 26.10
C PHE A 75 -13.09 12.03 26.28
N GLY A 76 -13.87 12.35 25.24
CA GLY A 76 -15.02 13.25 25.36
C GLY A 76 -16.06 12.73 26.36
N GLN A 77 -16.40 11.43 26.30
CA GLN A 77 -17.39 10.81 27.19
C GLN A 77 -16.96 10.76 28.67
N MET A 78 -15.66 10.60 28.96
CA MET A 78 -15.17 10.61 30.35
C MET A 78 -15.26 11.98 31.03
N ASN A 79 -15.33 13.08 30.28
CA ASN A 79 -15.50 14.42 30.84
C ASN A 79 -16.95 14.86 31.02
N VAL A 80 -17.93 14.22 30.35
CA VAL A 80 -19.36 14.59 30.49
C VAL A 80 -19.98 14.08 31.79
N GLY A 81 -19.29 13.20 32.53
CA GLY A 81 -19.77 12.65 33.81
C GLY A 81 -19.22 13.33 35.07
N ALA A 82 -18.34 14.34 34.95
CA ALA A 82 -17.65 14.97 36.08
C ALA A 82 -18.21 16.35 36.48
N GLY A 83 -19.33 16.76 35.88
CA GLY A 83 -20.00 18.03 36.17
C GLY A 83 -21.51 17.85 36.30
N GLY A 84 -21.92 17.22 37.39
CA GLY A 84 -23.27 17.34 37.97
C GLY A 84 -23.19 18.19 39.23
#